data_AF-A0A1V3MZF2-F1
#
_entry.id   AF-A0A1V3MZF2-F1
#
_cell.length_a   1.000
_cell.length_b   1.000
_cell.length_c   1.000
_cell.angle_alpha   90.00
_cell.angle_beta   90.00
_cell.angle_gamma   90.00
#
_symmetry.space_group_name_H-M   'P 1'
#
loop_
_entity.id
_entity.type
_entity.pdbx_description
1 polymer ?
#
loop_
_entity_poly.entity_id
_entity_poly.type
_entity_poly.pdbx_seq_one_letter_code
_entity_poly.pdbx_strand_id
1 'polypeptide(L)'
;MDNNIGDYNFSRYFEHIAQDNRLLPSHIGLVMALFYYQGKNDPLDFFHSSRRKLMHFSRIRSIATYHRCLSELVRYGYLEYIPSWHPTRASRFRFIANNNPGSNG
;
A
#
# COMPACT_ATOMS: atom_id res chain seq x y z
N MET A 1 -11.04 -9.28 -26.73
CA MET A 1 -9.64 -9.51 -26.33
C MET A 1 -9.33 -8.42 -25.33
N ASP A 2 -9.74 -8.62 -24.07
CA ASP A 2 -10.00 -7.49 -23.19
C ASP A 2 -9.05 -7.51 -22.01
N ASN A 3 -8.00 -6.70 -22.15
CA ASN A 3 -7.33 -5.91 -21.13
C ASN A 3 -6.63 -6.65 -19.97
N ASN A 4 -5.54 -7.33 -20.34
CA ASN A 4 -4.44 -7.76 -19.48
C ASN A 4 -3.54 -6.57 -19.05
N ILE A 5 -4.15 -5.48 -18.56
CA ILE A 5 -3.45 -4.28 -18.06
C ILE A 5 -3.40 -4.29 -16.52
N GLY A 6 -4.36 -4.95 -15.86
CA GLY A 6 -4.37 -5.10 -14.40
C GLY A 6 -3.31 -6.06 -13.88
N ASP A 7 -3.09 -7.18 -14.56
CA ASP A 7 -2.21 -8.25 -14.07
C ASP A 7 -0.72 -7.90 -14.22
N TYR A 8 -0.35 -7.09 -15.22
CA TYR A 8 1.03 -6.69 -15.46
C TYR A 8 1.59 -5.73 -14.39
N ASN A 9 0.71 -4.98 -13.72
CA ASN A 9 1.09 -4.07 -12.65
C ASN A 9 1.33 -4.81 -11.32
N PHE A 10 0.56 -5.87 -11.04
CA PHE A 10 0.69 -6.62 -9.79
C PHE A 10 2.00 -7.40 -9.74
N SER A 11 2.26 -8.28 -10.71
CA SER A 11 3.44 -9.16 -10.70
C SER A 11 4.75 -8.36 -10.58
N ARG A 12 4.89 -7.28 -11.36
CA ARG A 12 6.08 -6.41 -11.32
C ARG A 12 6.23 -5.69 -9.96
N TYR A 13 5.14 -5.24 -9.37
CA TYR A 13 5.18 -4.59 -8.05
C TYR A 13 5.59 -5.59 -6.95
N PHE A 14 5.09 -6.83 -7.01
CA PHE A 14 5.47 -7.88 -6.08
C PHE A 14 6.91 -8.38 -6.29
N GLU A 15 7.41 -8.39 -7.51
CA GLU A 15 8.83 -8.64 -7.79
C GLU A 15 9.72 -7.59 -7.12
N HIS A 16 9.35 -6.31 -7.18
CA HIS A 16 10.08 -5.24 -6.50
C HIS A 16 10.04 -5.40 -4.97
N ILE A 17 8.87 -5.74 -4.42
CA ILE A 17 8.74 -6.04 -2.98
C ILE A 17 9.62 -7.22 -2.58
N ALA A 18 9.67 -8.29 -3.40
CA ALA A 18 10.45 -9.48 -3.10
C ALA A 18 11.96 -9.22 -3.12
N GLN A 19 12.42 -8.23 -3.87
CA GLN A 19 13.83 -7.83 -3.96
C GLN A 19 14.25 -6.81 -2.88
N ASP A 20 13.29 -6.14 -2.23
CA ASP A 20 13.56 -5.12 -1.23
C ASP A 20 13.72 -5.72 0.19
N ASN A 21 14.96 -6.01 0.56
CA ASN A 21 15.32 -6.59 1.86
C ASN A 21 14.95 -5.73 3.08
N ARG A 22 14.52 -4.47 2.89
CA ARG A 22 14.02 -3.61 3.99
C ARG A 22 12.60 -4.01 4.42
N LEU A 23 11.86 -4.75 3.59
CA LEU A 23 10.47 -5.12 3.84
C LEU A 23 10.37 -6.41 4.67
N LEU A 24 9.82 -6.27 5.88
CA LEU A 24 9.40 -7.38 6.74
C LEU A 24 8.05 -7.99 6.31
N PRO A 25 7.71 -9.23 6.74
CA PRO A 25 6.41 -9.86 6.43
C PRO A 25 5.18 -9.02 6.79
N SER A 26 5.26 -8.18 7.82
CA SER A 26 4.20 -7.24 8.19
C SER A 26 3.94 -6.19 7.10
N HIS A 27 4.97 -5.75 6.38
CA HIS A 27 4.80 -4.86 5.23
C HIS A 27 4.07 -5.56 4.10
N ILE A 28 4.48 -6.80 3.80
CA ILE A 28 3.86 -7.61 2.74
C ILE A 28 2.36 -7.79 3.06
N GLY A 29 2.02 -8.16 4.30
CA GLY A 29 0.64 -8.29 4.74
C GLY A 29 -0.16 -6.99 4.60
N LEU A 30 0.45 -5.84 4.90
CA LEU A 30 -0.20 -4.53 4.77
C LEU A 30 -0.37 -4.12 3.30
N VAL A 31 0.61 -4.37 2.44
CA VAL A 31 0.51 -4.15 0.99
C VAL A 31 -0.61 -5.00 0.40
N MET A 32 -0.69 -6.29 0.75
CA MET A 32 -1.77 -7.17 0.30
C MET A 32 -3.16 -6.65 0.72
N ALA A 33 -3.27 -6.15 1.95
CA ALA A 33 -4.52 -5.53 2.42
C ALA A 33 -4.89 -4.28 1.61
N LEU A 34 -3.91 -3.42 1.34
CA LEU A 34 -4.12 -2.19 0.57
C LEU A 34 -4.55 -2.51 -0.87
N PHE A 35 -3.89 -3.46 -1.54
CA PHE A 35 -4.28 -3.89 -2.88
C PHE A 35 -5.69 -4.47 -2.91
N TYR A 36 -6.02 -5.35 -1.95
CA TYR A 36 -7.36 -5.92 -1.86
C TYR A 36 -8.45 -4.83 -1.74
N TYR A 37 -8.20 -3.77 -0.96
CA TYR A 37 -9.16 -2.67 -0.79
C TYR A 37 -9.12 -1.60 -1.88
N GLN A 38 -8.02 -1.49 -2.64
CA GLN A 38 -7.99 -0.68 -3.85
C GLN A 38 -8.99 -1.20 -4.89
N GLY A 39 -9.14 -2.52 -4.98
CA GLY A 39 -10.13 -3.17 -5.84
C GLY A 39 -9.82 -2.99 -7.33
N LYS A 40 -10.86 -2.79 -8.14
CA LYS A 40 -10.75 -2.55 -9.60
C LYS A 40 -10.59 -1.07 -9.97
N ASN A 41 -10.39 -0.18 -8.99
CA ASN A 41 -10.14 1.22 -9.28
C ASN A 41 -8.79 1.35 -9.99
N ASP A 42 -8.60 2.46 -10.73
CA ASP A 42 -7.34 2.74 -11.39
C ASP A 42 -6.19 2.63 -10.37
N PRO A 43 -5.11 1.87 -10.66
CA PRO A 43 -3.93 1.78 -9.80
C PRO A 43 -3.37 3.14 -9.36
N LEU A 44 -3.58 4.17 -10.17
CA LEU A 44 -3.11 5.53 -9.98
C LEU A 44 -4.09 6.42 -9.20
N ASP A 45 -5.29 5.93 -8.87
CA ASP A 45 -6.27 6.69 -8.12
C ASP A 45 -6.15 6.49 -6.61
N PHE A 46 -6.59 7.52 -5.87
CA PHE A 46 -6.75 7.41 -4.43
C PHE A 46 -7.94 6.53 -4.07
N PHE A 47 -7.71 5.61 -3.15
CA PHE A 47 -8.77 4.80 -2.55
C PHE A 47 -8.83 5.01 -1.03
N HIS A 48 -10.00 4.72 -0.46
CA HIS A 48 -10.26 4.89 0.95
C HIS A 48 -10.21 3.55 1.69
N SER A 49 -9.45 3.48 2.78
CA SER A 49 -9.50 2.34 3.69
C SER A 49 -9.29 2.74 5.15
N SER A 50 -9.85 1.97 6.06
CA SER A 50 -9.73 2.26 7.49
C SER A 50 -8.62 1.41 8.11
N ARG A 51 -7.92 1.97 9.11
CA ARG A 51 -6.92 1.23 9.90
C ARG A 51 -7.46 -0.11 10.38
N ARG A 52 -8.71 -0.15 10.87
CA ARG A 52 -9.35 -1.38 11.37
C ARG A 52 -9.43 -2.46 10.30
N LYS A 53 -9.85 -2.11 9.08
CA LYS A 53 -9.92 -3.04 7.94
C LYS A 53 -8.52 -3.53 7.54
N LEU A 54 -7.57 -2.60 7.41
CA LEU A 54 -6.19 -2.91 7.03
C LEU A 54 -5.49 -3.81 8.05
N MET A 55 -5.59 -3.50 9.35
CA MET A 55 -5.03 -4.32 10.42
C MET A 55 -5.63 -5.73 10.45
N HIS A 56 -6.95 -5.84 10.32
CA HIS A 56 -7.63 -7.14 10.32
C HIS A 56 -7.18 -8.02 9.14
N PHE A 57 -7.10 -7.45 7.93
CA PHE A 57 -6.70 -8.19 6.74
C PHE A 57 -5.21 -8.58 6.82
N SER A 58 -4.33 -7.63 7.10
CA SER A 58 -2.87 -7.82 7.18
C SER A 58 -2.40 -8.66 8.37
N ARG A 59 -3.32 -9.04 9.28
CA ARG A 59 -3.03 -9.75 10.54
C ARG A 59 -2.13 -8.96 11.51
N ILE A 60 -1.93 -7.66 11.29
CA ILE A 60 -1.20 -6.80 12.23
C ILE A 60 -2.12 -6.47 13.41
N ARG A 61 -1.78 -6.97 14.60
CA ARG A 61 -2.55 -6.73 15.83
C ARG A 61 -2.11 -5.48 16.60
N SER A 62 -0.84 -5.10 16.47
CA SER A 62 -0.27 -3.95 17.17
C SER A 62 -0.49 -2.66 16.36
N ILE A 63 -1.09 -1.65 17.01
CA ILE A 63 -1.25 -0.31 16.42
C ILE A 63 0.12 0.30 16.11
N ALA A 64 1.09 0.15 17.02
CA ALA A 64 2.46 0.65 16.80
C ALA A 64 3.11 -0.01 15.58
N THR A 65 2.99 -1.34 15.44
CA THR A 65 3.50 -2.06 14.26
C THR A 65 2.81 -1.61 12.98
N TYR A 66 1.49 -1.40 13.00
CA TYR A 66 0.76 -0.87 11.84
C TYR A 66 1.31 0.50 11.41
N HIS A 67 1.44 1.43 12.34
CA HIS A 67 1.90 2.78 12.02
C HIS A 67 3.36 2.80 11.55
N ARG A 68 4.21 1.95 12.15
CA ARG A 68 5.59 1.78 11.69
C ARG A 68 5.63 1.26 10.25
N CYS A 69 4.96 0.15 9.96
CA CYS A 69 4.94 -0.43 8.62
C CYS A 69 4.36 0.51 7.57
N LEU A 70 3.28 1.22 7.89
CA LEU A 70 2.70 2.21 6.98
C LEU A 70 3.69 3.35 6.70
N SER A 71 4.35 3.88 7.74
CA SER A 71 5.33 4.96 7.59
C SER A 71 6.55 4.51 6.79
N GLU A 72 7.02 3.28 7.01
CA GLU A 72 8.11 2.66 6.25
C GLU A 72 7.72 2.49 4.77
N LEU A 73 6.52 2.00 4.45
CA LEU A 73 6.03 1.90 3.06
C LEU A 73 5.94 3.26 2.35
N VAL A 74 5.49 4.31 3.05
CA VAL A 74 5.47 5.68 2.51
C VAL A 74 6.90 6.18 2.27
N ARG A 75 7.78 6.00 3.27
CA ARG A 75 9.19 6.42 3.17
C ARG A 75 9.94 5.70 2.05
N TYR A 76 9.64 4.43 1.81
CA TYR A 76 10.28 3.63 0.77
C TYR A 76 9.71 3.87 -0.63
N GLY A 77 8.70 4.75 -0.77
CA GLY A 77 8.15 5.12 -2.06
C GLY A 77 7.10 4.15 -2.61
N TYR A 78 6.55 3.25 -1.78
CA TYR A 78 5.50 2.33 -2.21
C TYR A 78 4.10 2.99 -2.21
N LEU A 79 3.88 3.94 -1.29
CA LEU A 79 2.54 4.49 -1.04
C LEU A 79 2.58 5.99 -0.81
N GLU A 80 1.54 6.66 -1.30
CA GLU A 80 1.11 7.94 -0.75
C GLU A 80 -0.01 7.71 0.27
N TYR A 81 0.08 8.42 1.40
CA TYR A 81 -0.86 8.30 2.51
C TYR A 81 -1.36 9.67 2.96
N ILE A 82 -2.67 9.86 2.93
CA ILE A 82 -3.34 11.05 3.46
C ILE A 82 -4.20 10.62 4.66
N PRO A 83 -3.78 10.94 5.90
CA PRO A 83 -4.55 10.58 7.09
C PRO A 83 -5.89 11.32 7.12
N SER A 84 -6.91 10.67 7.67
CA SER A 84 -8.16 11.32 8.04
C SER A 84 -8.47 11.02 9.51
N TRP A 85 -8.72 12.07 10.27
CA TRP A 85 -9.11 12.00 11.69
C TRP A 85 -10.63 12.02 11.89
N HIS A 86 -11.40 12.11 10.80
CA HIS A 86 -12.86 12.19 10.88
C HIS A 86 -13.46 10.78 11.04
N PRO A 87 -14.35 10.54 12.02
CA PRO A 87 -14.88 9.20 12.35
C PRO A 87 -15.58 8.50 11.18
N THR A 88 -16.07 9.26 10.19
CA THR A 88 -16.72 8.73 8.98
C THR A 88 -15.85 8.77 7.72
N ARG A 89 -14.73 9.51 7.71
CA ARG A 89 -13.84 9.58 6.53
C ARG A 89 -12.64 8.69 6.78
N ALA A 90 -12.56 7.58 6.05
CA ALA A 90 -11.38 6.73 6.03
C ALA A 90 -10.18 7.45 5.41
N SER A 91 -8.97 7.10 5.84
CA SER A 91 -7.73 7.60 5.23
C SER A 91 -7.67 7.25 3.75
N ARG A 92 -6.96 8.08 2.98
CA ARG A 92 -6.75 7.85 1.55
C ARG A 92 -5.34 7.33 1.29
N PHE A 93 -5.25 6.43 0.32
CA PHE A 93 -4.01 5.78 -0.09
C PHE A 93 -3.95 5.75 -1.61
N ARG A 94 -2.73 5.79 -2.17
CA ARG A 94 -2.46 5.60 -3.59
C ARG A 94 -1.13 4.86 -3.75
N PHE A 95 -1.07 3.90 -4.67
CA PHE A 95 0.17 3.22 -5.00
C PHE A 95 1.01 4.07 -5.95
N ILE A 96 2.33 4.02 -5.79
CA ILE A 96 3.27 4.75 -6.64
C ILE A 96 3.81 3.79 -7.70
N ALA A 97 3.61 4.13 -8.98
CA ALA A 97 3.99 3.28 -10.11
C ALA A 97 5.50 3.30 -10.43
N ASN A 98 6.22 4.34 -10.01
CA ASN A 98 7.62 4.56 -10.39
C ASN A 98 8.52 4.77 -9.17
N ASN A 99 9.16 3.68 -8.70
CA ASN A 99 10.29 3.79 -7.78
C ASN A 99 11.53 4.22 -8.57
N ASN A 100 11.67 5.53 -8.84
CA ASN A 100 12.98 6.09 -9.13
C ASN A 100 13.58 6.57 -7.79
N PRO A 101 14.60 5.91 -7.21
CA PRO A 101 15.13 6.22 -5.89
C PRO A 101 15.92 7.55 -5.82
N GLY A 102 15.62 8.53 -6.67
CA GLY A 102 16.44 9.71 -6.90
C GLY A 102 15.65 11.01 -7.05
N SER A 103 14.73 11.31 -6.13
CA SER A 103 14.29 12.69 -5.91
C SER A 103 13.69 12.84 -4.52
N ASN A 104 14.50 13.24 -3.55
CA ASN A 104 14.16 14.11 -2.42
C ASN A 104 15.50 14.51 -1.79
N GLY A 105 15.84 15.80 -1.91
CA GLY A 105 17.06 16.40 -1.39
C GLY A 105 17.06 16.61 0.13
#